data_AF-K3WWQ9-F1
#
_entry.id   AF-K3WWQ9-F1
#
_cell.length_a   1.000
_cell.length_b   1.000
_cell.length_c   1.000
_cell.angle_alpha   90.00
_cell.angle_beta   90.00
_cell.angle_gamma   90.00
#
_symmetry.space_group_name_H-M   'P 1'
#
loop_
_entity.id
_entity.type
_entity.pdbx_description
1 polymer ?
#
loop_
_entity_poly.entity_id
_entity_poly.type
_entity_poly.pdbx_seq_one_letter_code
_entity_poly.pdbx_strand_id
1 'polypeptide(L)'
;MAFGVTLEFQGLVPAACLTLKKDIVVSLFAAAGYTGFLLAVAKCWVFPTPFTFVIGIPAWMLLFFVGMAFAMGLDQLKKKNPEFRTQFQRFAKKLYLESDFLLIYPLYSAMFLTLSSHHQTAFVFVLPLIKMLLKKRMATVAGDIDDLIPCMVVSVNIFNALYQSKCMQNSGSMWTTAGIILIDTLQNLYSLRRLSKQVREVQALTGQSIGAKALLAYMLEQIDKPDQRDPEQPKSSQAARRTSVPDMSSESAEQSRLDTQNAIVIRKFLQLLWACELLLLVEYIETKIPFMYAAYLVTLAQLPNAKYYPGMEQFSSARLTSVAMSIVVYGCLELFSLFCVHLTLKRRFKFSALHQLACIFEGEWLILQGTVMGWVVILLQFTVVHYGKSICFFIVKLA
;
A
#
# COMPACT_ATOMS: atom_id res chain seq x y z
N MET A 1 10.40 1.63 -14.13
CA MET A 1 10.51 2.64 -13.06
C MET A 1 9.93 3.95 -13.50
N ALA A 2 10.67 4.84 -14.17
CA ALA A 2 10.14 6.15 -14.60
C ALA A 2 8.83 6.04 -15.39
N PHE A 3 8.76 5.08 -16.33
CA PHE A 3 7.55 4.79 -17.10
C PHE A 3 6.37 4.27 -16.29
N GLY A 4 6.61 3.49 -15.23
CA GLY A 4 5.54 3.06 -14.33
C GLY A 4 4.96 4.25 -13.56
N VAL A 5 5.83 5.14 -13.08
CA VAL A 5 5.42 6.33 -12.34
C VAL A 5 4.69 7.35 -13.24
N THR A 6 5.06 7.48 -14.51
CA THR A 6 4.28 8.32 -15.46
C THR A 6 2.91 7.73 -15.74
N LEU A 7 2.76 6.40 -15.83
CA LEU A 7 1.45 5.76 -16.00
C LEU A 7 0.57 5.94 -14.75
N GLU A 8 1.16 5.79 -13.56
CA GLU A 8 0.45 6.10 -12.31
C GLU A 8 0.03 7.58 -12.23
N PHE A 9 0.88 8.49 -12.71
CA PHE A 9 0.52 9.91 -12.82
C PHE A 9 -0.68 10.10 -13.75
N GLN A 10 -0.69 9.43 -14.91
CA GLN A 10 -1.79 9.52 -15.86
C GLN A 10 -3.13 9.05 -15.25
N GLY A 11 -3.08 7.99 -14.43
CA GLY A 11 -4.26 7.49 -13.71
C GLY A 11 -4.72 8.39 -12.56
N LEU A 12 -3.79 8.97 -11.80
CA LEU A 12 -4.10 9.80 -10.62
C LEU A 12 -4.32 11.28 -10.93
N VAL A 13 -3.87 11.75 -12.10
CA VAL A 13 -3.98 13.14 -12.56
C VAL A 13 -4.55 13.18 -14.00
N PRO A 14 -5.80 12.71 -14.21
CA PRO A 14 -6.43 12.70 -15.52
C PRO A 14 -6.56 14.12 -16.12
N ALA A 15 -6.66 15.16 -15.28
CA ALA A 15 -6.74 16.56 -15.71
C ALA A 15 -5.47 17.04 -16.45
N ALA A 16 -4.36 16.31 -16.38
CA ALA A 16 -3.14 16.62 -17.12
C ALA A 16 -3.25 16.31 -18.62
N CYS A 17 -4.23 15.50 -19.03
CA CYS A 17 -4.47 15.07 -20.42
C CYS A 17 -3.17 14.64 -21.15
N LEU A 18 -2.35 13.84 -20.49
CA LEU A 18 -1.12 13.33 -21.09
C LEU A 18 -1.40 12.17 -22.04
N THR A 19 -0.72 12.20 -23.18
CA THR A 19 -0.72 11.11 -24.16
C THR A 19 0.43 10.16 -23.84
N LEU A 20 0.24 8.86 -24.10
CA LEU A 20 1.27 7.83 -23.89
C LEU A 20 2.65 8.18 -24.49
N LYS A 21 2.67 8.85 -25.65
CA LYS A 21 3.92 9.31 -26.29
C LYS A 21 4.71 10.29 -25.41
N LYS A 22 4.01 11.21 -24.75
CA LYS A 22 4.61 12.18 -23.82
C LYS A 22 5.14 11.48 -22.57
N ASP A 23 4.41 10.50 -22.05
CA ASP A 23 4.84 9.72 -20.88
C ASP A 23 6.13 8.94 -21.16
N ILE A 24 6.24 8.34 -22.34
CA ILE A 24 7.48 7.67 -22.79
C ILE A 24 8.64 8.68 -22.83
N VAL A 25 8.42 9.87 -23.40
CA VAL A 25 9.45 10.91 -23.51
C VAL A 25 9.90 11.39 -22.13
N VAL A 26 8.97 11.69 -21.21
CA VAL A 26 9.30 12.09 -19.83
C VAL A 26 10.08 10.99 -19.12
N SER A 27 9.67 9.74 -19.32
CA SER A 27 10.31 8.59 -18.70
C SER A 27 11.74 8.39 -19.16
N LEU A 28 11.98 8.53 -20.47
CA LEU A 28 13.33 8.47 -21.05
C LEU A 28 14.18 9.64 -20.58
N PHE A 29 13.63 10.85 -20.53
CA PHE A 29 14.31 12.03 -20.03
C PHE A 29 14.73 11.86 -18.56
N ALA A 30 13.80 11.48 -17.68
CA ALA A 30 14.07 11.27 -16.27
C ALA A 30 15.07 10.12 -16.02
N ALA A 31 14.97 9.03 -16.79
CA ALA A 31 15.90 7.91 -16.70
C ALA A 31 17.30 8.28 -17.17
N ALA A 32 17.44 8.90 -18.35
CA ALA A 32 18.72 9.33 -18.90
C ALA A 32 19.38 10.39 -18.01
N GLY A 33 18.62 11.36 -17.53
CA GLY A 33 19.12 12.39 -16.62
C GLY A 33 19.55 11.80 -15.26
N TYR A 34 18.80 10.86 -14.70
CA TYR A 34 19.19 10.15 -13.48
C TYR A 34 20.50 9.38 -13.66
N THR A 35 20.64 8.62 -14.75
CA THR A 35 21.87 7.90 -15.05
C THR A 35 23.04 8.86 -15.27
N GLY A 36 22.84 9.95 -16.03
CA GLY A 36 23.86 10.97 -16.24
C GLY A 36 24.29 11.65 -14.94
N PHE A 37 23.34 11.98 -14.07
CA PHE A 37 23.62 12.52 -12.73
C PHE A 37 24.44 11.55 -11.88
N LEU A 38 24.04 10.27 -11.82
CA LEU A 38 24.80 9.26 -11.07
C LEU A 38 26.22 9.06 -11.63
N LEU A 39 26.40 9.11 -12.95
CA LEU A 39 27.72 9.04 -13.59
C LEU A 39 28.58 10.27 -13.25
N ALA A 40 27.98 11.46 -13.21
CA ALA A 40 28.68 12.67 -12.80
C ALA A 40 29.12 12.59 -11.33
N VAL A 41 28.24 12.13 -10.44
CA VAL A 41 28.59 11.90 -9.02
C VAL A 41 29.70 10.84 -8.91
N ALA A 42 29.61 9.74 -9.64
CA ALA A 42 30.64 8.70 -9.65
C ALA A 42 32.01 9.23 -10.10
N LYS A 43 32.02 10.09 -11.13
CA LYS A 43 33.25 10.72 -11.65
C LYS A 43 33.84 11.73 -10.66
N CYS A 44 33.01 12.53 -10.00
CA CYS A 44 33.45 13.61 -9.13
C CYS A 44 33.75 13.16 -7.69
N TRP A 45 33.15 12.07 -7.22
CA TRP A 45 33.27 11.61 -5.84
C TRP A 45 33.93 10.24 -5.72
N VAL A 46 33.19 9.16 -5.97
CA VAL A 46 33.74 7.79 -5.91
C VAL A 46 32.83 6.82 -6.67
N PHE A 47 33.42 5.84 -7.34
CA PHE A 47 32.72 4.73 -7.97
C PHE A 47 32.95 3.41 -7.19
N PRO A 48 31.90 2.61 -6.94
CA PRO A 48 30.48 2.87 -7.20
C PRO A 48 29.90 3.96 -6.28
N THR A 49 28.91 4.71 -6.78
CA THR A 49 28.30 5.83 -6.04
C THR A 49 27.72 5.34 -4.71
N PRO A 50 28.14 5.91 -3.57
CA PRO A 50 27.60 5.52 -2.28
C PRO A 50 26.17 6.05 -2.14
N PHE A 51 25.28 5.30 -1.48
CA PHE A 51 23.90 5.72 -1.25
C PHE A 51 23.13 6.10 -2.54
N THR A 52 23.33 5.36 -3.63
CA THR A 52 22.82 5.68 -4.97
C THR A 52 21.36 6.12 -4.98
N PHE A 53 20.49 5.44 -4.22
CA PHE A 53 19.09 5.83 -4.11
C PHE A 53 18.88 7.08 -3.27
N VAL A 54 19.53 7.25 -2.13
CA VAL A 54 19.37 8.44 -1.28
C VAL A 54 19.83 9.71 -2.01
N ILE A 55 20.95 9.65 -2.73
CA ILE A 55 21.47 10.77 -3.52
C ILE A 55 20.68 10.92 -4.84
N GLY A 56 20.31 9.80 -5.45
CA GLY A 56 19.71 9.78 -6.77
C GLY A 56 18.21 10.10 -6.80
N ILE A 57 17.44 9.75 -5.76
CA ILE A 57 15.98 9.99 -5.73
C ILE A 57 15.64 11.49 -5.83
N PRO A 58 16.28 12.41 -5.07
CA PRO A 58 16.01 13.84 -5.22
C PRO A 58 16.28 14.35 -6.64
N ALA A 59 17.39 13.91 -7.25
CA ALA A 59 17.74 14.28 -8.62
C ALA A 59 16.72 13.71 -9.62
N TRP A 60 16.33 12.45 -9.45
CA TRP A 60 15.30 11.81 -10.27
C TRP A 60 13.95 12.51 -10.14
N MET A 61 13.51 12.85 -8.92
CA MET A 61 12.26 13.57 -8.68
C MET A 61 12.27 14.93 -9.37
N LEU A 62 13.37 15.68 -9.25
CA LEU A 62 13.52 16.97 -9.92
C LEU A 62 13.40 16.84 -11.43
N LEU A 63 14.14 15.89 -12.03
CA LEU A 63 14.09 15.63 -13.47
C LEU A 63 12.71 15.14 -13.93
N PHE A 64 12.04 14.32 -13.13
CA PHE A 64 10.69 13.84 -13.39
C PHE A 64 9.72 15.02 -13.44
N PHE A 65 9.66 15.86 -12.39
CA PHE A 65 8.75 17.00 -12.36
C PHE A 65 9.06 18.05 -13.45
N VAL A 66 10.34 18.26 -13.77
CA VAL A 66 10.76 19.13 -14.89
C VAL A 66 10.28 18.55 -16.23
N GLY A 67 10.51 17.26 -16.47
CA GLY A 67 10.05 16.58 -17.69
C GLY A 67 8.54 16.63 -17.84
N MET A 68 7.82 16.38 -16.74
CA MET A 68 6.36 16.50 -16.67
C MET A 68 5.89 17.92 -16.99
N ALA A 69 6.54 18.94 -16.43
CA ALA A 69 6.21 20.33 -16.71
C ALA A 69 6.37 20.70 -18.19
N PHE A 70 7.43 20.21 -18.84
CA PHE A 70 7.62 20.38 -20.28
C PHE A 70 6.59 19.62 -21.11
N ALA A 71 6.27 18.38 -20.74
CA ALA A 71 5.30 17.54 -21.47
C ALA A 71 3.87 18.09 -21.40
N MET A 72 3.48 18.63 -20.25
CA MET A 72 2.18 19.31 -20.06
C MET A 72 2.14 20.68 -20.76
N GLY A 73 3.30 21.32 -20.93
CA GLY A 73 3.41 22.69 -21.41
C GLY A 73 3.21 23.69 -20.28
N LEU A 74 4.00 24.77 -20.27
CA LEU A 74 3.95 25.81 -19.23
C LEU A 74 2.57 26.48 -19.13
N ASP A 75 1.78 26.46 -20.21
CA ASP A 75 0.46 27.09 -20.24
C ASP A 75 -0.59 26.30 -19.45
N GLN A 76 -0.53 24.97 -19.41
CA GLN A 76 -1.41 24.14 -18.56
C GLN A 76 -1.08 24.32 -17.07
N LEU A 77 0.21 24.51 -16.74
CA LEU A 77 0.66 24.83 -15.38
C LEU A 77 0.27 26.24 -14.93
N LYS A 78 0.24 27.20 -15.87
CA LYS A 78 -0.20 28.58 -15.62
C LYS A 78 -1.72 28.71 -15.51
N LYS A 79 -2.48 27.85 -16.19
CA LYS A 79 -3.93 27.77 -16.00
C LYS A 79 -4.23 27.39 -14.56
N LYS A 80 -4.99 28.22 -13.86
CA LYS A 80 -5.47 27.97 -12.49
C LYS A 80 -6.60 26.94 -12.47
N ASN A 81 -6.39 25.74 -13.03
CA ASN A 81 -7.34 24.65 -12.87
C ASN A 81 -7.22 24.10 -11.42
N PRO A 82 -8.22 24.30 -10.55
CA PRO A 82 -8.15 23.85 -9.16
C PRO A 82 -8.13 22.33 -9.03
N GLU A 83 -8.75 21.61 -9.97
CA GLU A 83 -8.79 20.15 -9.98
C GLU A 83 -7.41 19.57 -10.28
N PHE A 84 -6.75 20.05 -11.34
CA PHE A 84 -5.39 19.66 -11.68
C PHE A 84 -4.42 19.91 -10.52
N ARG A 85 -4.49 21.09 -9.89
CA ARG A 85 -3.61 21.43 -8.76
C ARG A 85 -3.81 20.46 -7.59
N THR A 86 -5.05 20.09 -7.30
CA THR A 86 -5.38 19.14 -6.24
C THR A 86 -4.84 17.75 -6.57
N GLN A 87 -5.14 17.23 -7.77
CA GLN A 87 -4.66 15.92 -8.23
C GLN A 87 -3.13 15.85 -8.24
N PHE A 88 -2.46 16.89 -8.78
CA PHE A 88 -1.00 16.98 -8.79
C PHE A 88 -0.41 17.01 -7.38
N GLN A 89 -0.99 17.77 -6.45
CA GLN A 89 -0.55 17.80 -5.05
C GLN A 89 -0.73 16.45 -4.37
N ARG A 90 -1.82 15.73 -4.64
CA ARG A 90 -2.05 14.37 -4.13
C ARG A 90 -0.97 13.42 -4.63
N PHE A 91 -0.67 13.46 -5.92
CA PHE A 91 0.39 12.65 -6.53
C PHE A 91 1.78 13.00 -5.98
N ALA A 92 2.11 14.29 -5.86
CA ALA A 92 3.39 14.70 -5.29
C ALA A 92 3.53 14.23 -3.83
N LYS A 93 2.48 14.40 -3.01
CA LYS A 93 2.45 13.88 -1.63
C LYS A 93 2.67 12.36 -1.59
N LYS A 94 2.04 11.60 -2.50
CA LYS A 94 2.27 10.15 -2.64
C LYS A 94 3.76 9.86 -2.83
N LEU A 95 4.39 10.47 -3.84
CA LEU A 95 5.79 10.21 -4.18
C LEU A 95 6.74 10.55 -3.02
N TYR A 96 6.49 11.64 -2.29
CA TYR A 96 7.29 11.98 -1.12
C TYR A 96 7.14 10.95 0.00
N LEU A 97 5.91 10.54 0.33
CA LEU A 97 5.67 9.51 1.35
C LEU A 97 6.33 8.17 1.00
N GLU A 98 6.32 7.80 -0.27
CA GLU A 98 6.96 6.57 -0.74
C GLU A 98 8.48 6.66 -0.76
N SER A 99 9.04 7.86 -0.99
CA SER A 99 10.49 8.07 -0.93
C SER A 99 11.08 7.88 0.46
N ASP A 100 10.30 8.11 1.53
CA ASP A 100 10.73 7.86 2.91
C ASP A 100 11.13 6.39 3.11
N PHE A 101 10.48 5.44 2.42
CA PHE A 101 10.81 4.02 2.50
C PHE A 101 12.23 3.72 2.01
N LEU A 102 12.63 4.41 0.95
CA LEU A 102 13.92 4.26 0.29
C LEU A 102 15.07 4.86 1.11
N LEU A 103 14.75 5.62 2.17
CA LEU A 103 15.71 6.10 3.15
C LEU A 103 15.71 5.23 4.41
N ILE A 104 14.52 5.02 5.00
CA ILE A 104 14.36 4.39 6.31
C ILE A 104 14.80 2.92 6.29
N TYR A 105 14.35 2.16 5.29
CA TYR A 105 14.63 0.72 5.25
C TYR A 105 16.11 0.41 4.95
N PRO A 106 16.79 1.09 4.01
CA PRO A 106 18.23 0.92 3.85
C PRO A 106 19.03 1.30 5.09
N LEU A 107 18.66 2.38 5.79
CA LEU A 107 19.28 2.76 7.05
C LEU A 107 19.09 1.66 8.11
N TYR A 108 17.88 1.13 8.24
CA TYR A 108 17.58 -0.02 9.10
C TYR A 108 18.46 -1.23 8.74
N SER A 109 18.58 -1.60 7.45
CA SER A 109 19.41 -2.74 7.05
C SER A 109 20.90 -2.51 7.31
N ALA A 110 21.39 -1.29 7.18
CA ALA A 110 22.78 -1.00 7.49
C ALA A 110 23.05 -1.17 8.99
N MET A 111 22.19 -0.60 9.84
CA MET A 111 22.28 -0.80 11.29
C MET A 111 22.18 -2.28 11.65
N PHE A 112 21.19 -3.01 11.10
CA PHE A 112 21.02 -4.45 11.34
C PHE A 112 22.29 -5.25 11.04
N LEU A 113 22.97 -4.96 9.92
CA LEU A 113 24.19 -5.67 9.50
C LEU A 113 25.41 -5.38 10.38
N THR A 114 25.43 -4.25 11.12
CA THR A 114 26.52 -3.94 12.08
C THR A 114 26.37 -4.63 13.43
N LEU A 115 25.19 -5.18 13.73
CA LEU A 115 24.89 -5.80 15.02
C LEU A 115 25.32 -7.28 15.06
N SER A 116 25.67 -7.78 16.25
CA SER A 116 25.90 -9.22 16.48
C SER A 116 24.59 -10.02 16.52
N SER A 117 24.64 -11.34 16.38
CA SER A 117 23.44 -12.19 16.18
C SER A 117 22.35 -12.05 17.26
N HIS A 118 22.73 -11.85 18.52
CA HIS A 118 21.77 -11.61 19.61
C HIS A 118 21.10 -10.24 19.48
N HIS A 119 21.88 -9.20 19.19
CA HIS A 119 21.36 -7.84 18.98
C HIS A 119 20.55 -7.72 17.69
N GLN A 120 20.89 -8.46 16.63
CA GLN A 120 20.10 -8.56 15.40
C GLN A 120 18.69 -9.07 15.69
N THR A 121 18.56 -10.11 16.53
CA THR A 121 17.26 -10.66 16.94
C THR A 121 16.42 -9.61 17.68
N ALA A 122 17.03 -8.85 18.60
CA ALA A 122 16.35 -7.75 19.27
C ALA A 122 15.99 -6.58 18.32
N PHE A 123 16.83 -6.32 17.32
CA PHE A 123 16.62 -5.21 16.38
C PHE A 123 15.48 -5.47 15.39
N VAL A 124 15.13 -6.74 15.12
CA VAL A 124 13.94 -7.08 14.32
C VAL A 124 12.65 -6.47 14.86
N PHE A 125 12.53 -6.31 16.18
CA PHE A 125 11.35 -5.70 16.81
C PHE A 125 11.18 -4.21 16.44
N VAL A 126 12.19 -3.58 15.83
CA VAL A 126 12.10 -2.22 15.28
C VAL A 126 11.31 -2.19 13.97
N LEU A 127 11.28 -3.27 13.17
CA LEU A 127 10.50 -3.32 11.91
C LEU A 127 9.00 -3.04 12.13
N PRO A 128 8.30 -3.67 13.09
CA PRO A 128 6.94 -3.31 13.46
C PRO A 128 6.77 -1.83 13.82
N LEU A 129 7.73 -1.24 14.54
CA LEU A 129 7.68 0.18 14.91
C LEU A 129 7.80 1.07 13.68
N ILE A 130 8.73 0.76 12.77
CA ILE A 130 8.87 1.45 11.48
C ILE A 130 7.57 1.34 10.68
N LYS A 131 7.01 0.14 10.52
CA LYS A 131 5.74 -0.13 9.84
C LYS A 131 4.60 0.72 10.43
N MET A 132 4.49 0.79 11.75
CA MET A 132 3.49 1.61 12.45
C MET A 132 3.70 3.11 12.22
N LEU A 133 4.93 3.61 12.32
CA LEU A 133 5.25 5.02 12.10
C LEU A 133 4.94 5.45 10.67
N LEU A 134 5.30 4.63 9.68
CA LEU A 134 5.01 4.87 8.27
C LEU A 134 3.50 4.89 8.00
N LYS A 135 2.75 3.89 8.50
CA LYS A 135 1.28 3.88 8.36
C LYS A 135 0.64 5.10 9.02
N LYS A 136 1.12 5.52 10.19
CA LYS A 136 0.62 6.71 10.89
C LYS A 136 0.92 7.99 10.11
N ARG A 137 2.13 8.14 9.56
CA ARG A 137 2.51 9.27 8.72
C ARG A 137 1.63 9.34 7.46
N MET A 138 1.44 8.21 6.79
CA MET A 138 0.58 8.12 5.61
C MET A 138 -0.87 8.50 5.93
N ALA A 139 -1.43 7.96 7.02
CA ALA A 139 -2.78 8.32 7.46
C ALA A 139 -2.92 9.82 7.81
N THR A 140 -1.86 10.45 8.32
CA THR A 140 -1.88 11.89 8.67
C THR A 140 -1.75 12.78 7.44
N VAL A 141 -0.88 12.41 6.49
CA VAL A 141 -0.54 13.26 5.33
C VAL A 141 -1.51 13.05 4.16
N ALA A 142 -2.06 11.84 4.04
CA ALA A 142 -2.94 11.43 2.96
C ALA A 142 -4.33 10.98 3.45
N GLY A 143 -4.66 11.23 4.72
CA GLY A 143 -5.98 10.92 5.29
C GLY A 143 -7.16 11.64 4.60
N ASP A 144 -6.87 12.69 3.84
CA ASP A 144 -7.87 13.41 3.03
C ASP A 144 -8.03 12.83 1.61
N ILE A 145 -7.40 11.67 1.32
CA ILE A 145 -7.30 11.07 -0.02
C ILE A 145 -7.58 9.57 0.08
N ASP A 146 -8.86 9.20 0.23
CA ASP A 146 -9.29 7.81 0.47
C ASP A 146 -8.78 6.84 -0.62
N ASP A 147 -8.77 7.24 -1.89
CA ASP A 147 -8.39 6.41 -3.03
C ASP A 147 -6.91 5.96 -3.00
N LEU A 148 -6.05 6.69 -2.29
CA LEU A 148 -4.62 6.40 -2.27
C LEU A 148 -4.22 5.48 -1.12
N ILE A 149 -5.06 5.35 -0.10
CA ILE A 149 -4.78 4.59 1.12
C ILE A 149 -4.41 3.12 0.80
N PRO A 150 -5.13 2.38 -0.06
CA PRO A 150 -4.78 1.00 -0.38
C PRO A 150 -3.38 0.86 -0.98
N CYS A 151 -3.03 1.71 -1.96
CA CYS A 151 -1.71 1.72 -2.61
C CYS A 151 -0.57 1.98 -1.62
N MET A 152 -0.75 2.96 -0.73
CA MET A 152 0.23 3.28 0.31
C MET A 152 0.39 2.14 1.32
N VAL A 153 -0.71 1.55 1.77
CA VAL A 153 -0.70 0.41 2.70
C VAL A 153 0.04 -0.77 2.06
N VAL A 154 -0.26 -1.11 0.81
CA VAL A 154 0.45 -2.15 0.05
C VAL A 154 1.95 -1.88 0.04
N SER A 155 2.35 -0.67 -0.32
CA SER A 155 3.76 -0.29 -0.40
C SER A 155 4.49 -0.50 0.92
N VAL A 156 3.95 0.00 2.05
CA VAL A 156 4.57 -0.22 3.38
C VAL A 156 4.74 -1.71 3.67
N ASN A 157 3.71 -2.53 3.41
CA ASN A 157 3.77 -3.94 3.74
C ASN A 157 4.73 -4.72 2.82
N ILE A 158 4.88 -4.34 1.55
CA ILE A 158 5.88 -4.92 0.64
C ILE A 158 7.29 -4.73 1.22
N PHE A 159 7.64 -3.49 1.58
CA PHE A 159 8.95 -3.20 2.18
C PHE A 159 9.15 -3.96 3.48
N ASN A 160 8.15 -3.93 4.38
CA ASN A 160 8.24 -4.63 5.65
C ASN A 160 8.48 -6.14 5.47
N ALA A 161 7.65 -6.81 4.66
CA ALA A 161 7.74 -8.25 4.41
C ALA A 161 9.07 -8.66 3.74
N LEU A 162 9.56 -7.85 2.80
CA LEU A 162 10.84 -8.11 2.15
C LEU A 162 12.01 -7.95 3.12
N TYR A 163 11.99 -6.93 3.99
CA TYR A 163 13.02 -6.74 5.00
C TYR A 163 12.95 -7.78 6.12
N GLN A 164 11.76 -8.26 6.49
CA GLN A 164 11.60 -9.45 7.36
C GLN A 164 12.29 -10.66 6.74
N SER A 165 12.01 -10.95 5.47
CA SER A 165 12.65 -12.05 4.73
C SER A 165 14.18 -11.90 4.63
N LYS A 166 14.66 -10.66 4.42
CA LYS A 166 16.10 -10.33 4.43
C LYS A 166 16.74 -10.51 5.81
N CYS A 167 16.05 -10.16 6.89
CA CYS A 167 16.53 -10.40 8.26
C CYS A 167 16.69 -11.90 8.53
N MET A 168 15.73 -12.72 8.10
CA MET A 168 15.79 -14.19 8.20
C MET A 168 16.97 -14.76 7.42
N GLN A 169 17.25 -14.23 6.23
CA GLN A 169 18.42 -14.61 5.44
C GLN A 169 19.74 -14.29 6.14
N ASN A 170 19.85 -13.09 6.70
CA ASN A 170 21.12 -12.57 7.20
C ASN A 170 21.48 -13.10 8.60
N SER A 171 20.51 -13.21 9.51
CA SER A 171 20.81 -13.63 10.88
C SER A 171 21.08 -15.13 11.00
N GLY A 172 20.49 -15.95 10.11
CA GLY A 172 20.57 -17.42 10.17
C GLY A 172 20.07 -18.03 11.50
N SER A 173 19.43 -17.22 12.35
CA SER A 173 19.06 -17.57 13.73
C SER A 173 17.59 -17.94 13.79
N MET A 174 17.30 -19.13 14.32
CA MET A 174 15.93 -19.60 14.54
C MET A 174 15.12 -18.63 15.43
N TRP A 175 15.79 -17.93 16.35
CA TRP A 175 15.14 -16.95 17.24
C TRP A 175 14.65 -15.71 16.51
N THR A 176 15.38 -15.25 15.48
CA THR A 176 14.94 -14.14 14.62
C THR A 176 13.65 -14.52 13.88
N THR A 177 13.64 -15.69 13.25
CA THR A 177 12.46 -16.22 12.55
C THR A 177 11.28 -16.40 13.50
N ALA A 178 11.51 -17.00 14.68
CA ALA A 178 10.47 -17.18 15.70
C ALA A 178 9.92 -15.85 16.20
N GLY A 179 10.77 -14.83 16.39
CA GLY A 179 10.37 -13.48 16.77
C GLY A 179 9.49 -12.81 15.72
N ILE A 180 9.84 -12.91 14.44
CA ILE A 180 9.02 -12.38 13.32
C ILE A 180 7.64 -13.06 13.35
N ILE A 181 7.60 -14.39 13.36
CA ILE A 181 6.36 -15.17 13.40
C ILE A 181 5.50 -14.78 14.61
N LEU A 182 6.11 -14.64 15.79
CA LEU A 182 5.38 -14.27 17.00
C LEU A 182 4.73 -12.88 16.87
N ILE A 183 5.44 -11.90 16.33
CA ILE A 183 4.89 -10.56 16.16
C ILE A 183 3.77 -10.55 15.12
N ASP A 184 3.98 -11.19 13.97
CA ASP A 184 3.00 -11.18 12.89
C ASP A 184 1.73 -11.93 13.32
N THR A 185 1.86 -13.07 14.00
CA THR A 185 0.70 -13.77 14.59
C THR A 185 -0.06 -12.91 15.60
N LEU A 186 0.63 -12.11 16.44
CA LEU A 186 -0.02 -11.16 17.34
C LEU A 186 -0.72 -10.02 16.59
N GLN A 187 -0.11 -9.47 15.53
CA GLN A 187 -0.70 -8.44 14.68
C GLN A 187 -1.95 -8.96 13.96
N ASN A 188 -1.90 -10.16 13.42
CA ASN A 188 -3.00 -10.78 12.68
C ASN A 188 -4.14 -11.13 13.65
N LEU A 189 -3.83 -11.65 14.85
CA LEU A 189 -4.82 -11.89 15.90
C LEU A 189 -5.49 -10.59 16.36
N TYR A 190 -4.72 -9.51 16.56
CA TYR A 190 -5.28 -8.20 16.90
C TYR A 190 -6.21 -7.69 15.80
N SER A 191 -5.79 -7.76 14.54
CA SER A 191 -6.59 -7.36 13.38
C SER A 191 -7.88 -8.16 13.27
N LEU A 192 -7.82 -9.48 13.48
CA LEU A 192 -8.99 -10.35 13.47
C LEU A 192 -9.97 -10.04 14.60
N ARG A 193 -9.46 -9.76 15.82
CA ARG A 193 -10.28 -9.36 16.97
C ARG A 193 -10.95 -8.01 16.74
N ARG A 194 -10.20 -7.03 16.20
CA ARG A 194 -10.71 -5.71 15.84
C ARG A 194 -11.81 -5.84 14.80
N LEU A 195 -11.58 -6.61 13.74
CA LEU A 195 -12.57 -6.87 12.72
C LEU A 195 -13.82 -7.52 13.33
N SER A 196 -13.65 -8.58 14.12
CA SER A 196 -14.73 -9.27 14.83
C SER A 196 -15.55 -8.33 15.73
N LYS A 197 -14.92 -7.32 16.33
CA LYS A 197 -15.63 -6.29 17.10
C LYS A 197 -16.47 -5.40 16.18
N GLN A 198 -15.89 -4.87 15.09
CA GLN A 198 -16.63 -4.04 14.13
C GLN A 198 -17.81 -4.80 13.50
N VAL A 199 -17.67 -6.10 13.23
CA VAL A 199 -18.78 -6.95 12.76
C VAL A 199 -19.94 -6.94 13.76
N ARG A 200 -19.64 -7.15 15.05
CA ARG A 200 -20.67 -7.21 16.09
C ARG A 200 -21.37 -5.87 16.27
N GLU A 201 -20.65 -4.77 16.15
CA GLU A 201 -21.22 -3.42 16.19
C GLU A 201 -22.22 -3.21 15.04
N VAL A 202 -21.85 -3.60 13.81
CA VAL A 202 -22.77 -3.51 12.66
C VAL A 202 -23.99 -4.42 12.85
N GLN A 203 -23.78 -5.66 13.29
CA GLN A 203 -24.88 -6.61 13.54
C GLN A 203 -25.87 -6.10 14.59
N ALA A 204 -25.37 -5.48 15.67
CA ALA A 204 -26.19 -4.90 16.72
C ALA A 204 -27.05 -3.74 16.22
N LEU A 205 -26.52 -2.91 15.30
CA LEU A 205 -27.27 -1.79 14.71
C LEU A 205 -28.37 -2.25 13.75
N THR A 206 -28.16 -3.39 13.07
CA THR A 206 -29.12 -3.92 12.09
C THR A 206 -30.18 -4.85 12.65
N GLY A 207 -30.08 -5.31 13.91
CA GLY A 207 -31.08 -6.18 14.55
C GLY A 207 -31.25 -7.58 13.92
N GLN A 208 -30.57 -7.89 12.82
CA GLN A 208 -30.61 -9.18 12.11
C GLN A 208 -29.20 -9.73 11.89
N SER A 209 -29.12 -11.07 11.75
CA SER A 209 -27.97 -11.78 11.17
C SER A 209 -27.89 -11.46 9.67
N ILE A 210 -27.60 -10.21 9.31
CA ILE A 210 -27.52 -9.83 7.91
C ILE A 210 -26.27 -10.47 7.30
N GLY A 211 -26.48 -11.38 6.34
CA GLY A 211 -25.44 -11.74 5.38
C GLY A 211 -25.25 -10.58 4.40
N ALA A 212 -24.02 -10.31 3.98
CA ALA A 212 -23.69 -9.17 3.12
C ALA A 212 -24.60 -9.03 1.88
N LYS A 213 -25.15 -10.15 1.37
CA LYS A 213 -26.13 -10.18 0.27
C LYS A 213 -27.46 -9.49 0.56
N ALA A 214 -28.02 -9.65 1.76
CA ALA A 214 -29.29 -9.02 2.11
C ALA A 214 -29.12 -7.50 2.36
N LEU A 215 -27.95 -7.10 2.88
CA LEU A 215 -27.61 -5.67 3.01
C LEU A 215 -27.28 -5.03 1.66
N LEU A 216 -26.58 -5.74 0.77
CA LEU A 216 -26.34 -5.30 -0.61
C LEU A 216 -27.64 -5.22 -1.41
N ALA A 217 -28.57 -6.18 -1.24
CA ALA A 217 -29.89 -6.11 -1.85
C ALA A 217 -30.67 -4.89 -1.35
N TYR A 218 -30.66 -4.65 -0.04
CA TYR A 218 -31.27 -3.45 0.55
C TYR A 218 -30.62 -2.13 0.06
N MET A 219 -29.29 -2.12 -0.09
CA MET A 219 -28.53 -0.98 -0.63
C MET A 219 -28.85 -0.73 -2.10
N LEU A 220 -28.91 -1.80 -2.91
CA LEU A 220 -29.30 -1.71 -4.31
C LEU A 220 -30.76 -1.26 -4.44
N GLU A 221 -31.65 -1.73 -3.57
CA GLU A 221 -33.06 -1.30 -3.53
C GLU A 221 -33.22 0.17 -3.09
N GLN A 222 -32.32 0.68 -2.25
CA GLN A 222 -32.25 2.11 -1.89
C GLN A 222 -31.62 2.97 -3.01
N ILE A 223 -30.66 2.43 -3.78
CA ILE A 223 -30.04 3.10 -4.93
C ILE A 223 -30.99 3.13 -6.15
N ASP A 224 -31.81 2.08 -6.31
CA ASP A 224 -32.76 1.91 -7.42
C ASP A 224 -34.09 2.65 -7.19
N LYS A 225 -34.30 3.26 -6.01
CA LYS A 225 -35.35 4.26 -5.85
C LYS A 225 -34.90 5.52 -6.60
N PRO A 226 -35.54 5.86 -7.74
CA PRO A 226 -35.20 7.10 -8.42
C PRO A 226 -35.47 8.24 -7.45
N ASP A 227 -34.54 9.20 -7.42
CA ASP A 227 -34.73 10.48 -6.76
C ASP A 227 -36.09 11.03 -7.21
N GLN A 228 -37.12 10.91 -6.37
CA GLN A 228 -38.36 11.69 -6.50
C GLN A 228 -38.04 13.11 -6.03
N ARG A 229 -37.12 13.75 -6.73
CA ARG A 229 -36.93 15.19 -6.83
C ARG A 229 -36.85 15.42 -8.32
N ASP A 230 -37.93 15.88 -8.93
CA ASP A 230 -38.23 17.30 -9.12
C ASP A 230 -39.54 17.37 -9.96
N PRO A 231 -40.04 18.50 -10.49
CA PRO A 231 -40.22 19.87 -9.99
C PRO A 231 -41.66 20.38 -10.26
N GLU A 232 -42.39 21.03 -9.33
CA GLU A 232 -43.48 21.96 -9.74
C GLU A 232 -43.99 22.84 -8.59
N GLN A 233 -43.63 24.13 -8.62
CA GLN A 233 -44.55 25.18 -8.20
C GLN A 233 -45.39 25.58 -9.43
N PRO A 234 -46.72 25.61 -9.28
CA PRO A 234 -47.42 26.82 -9.64
C PRO A 234 -48.22 27.37 -8.46
N LYS A 235 -48.26 28.70 -8.42
CA LYS A 235 -48.92 29.52 -7.42
C LYS A 235 -50.44 29.37 -7.47
N SER A 236 -51.04 29.57 -6.29
CA SER A 236 -52.41 30.03 -6.02
C SER A 236 -53.59 29.21 -6.59
N SER A 237 -54.41 28.63 -5.72
CA SER A 237 -55.67 29.27 -5.29
C SER A 237 -56.41 28.43 -4.23
N GLN A 238 -57.20 29.16 -3.45
CA GLN A 238 -58.13 28.83 -2.36
C GLN A 238 -58.89 27.48 -2.46
N ALA A 239 -59.14 26.84 -1.30
CA ALA A 239 -60.43 26.83 -0.61
C ALA A 239 -60.59 25.63 0.35
N ALA A 240 -61.34 25.87 1.42
CA ALA A 240 -61.57 25.02 2.58
C ALA A 240 -62.00 23.56 2.30
N ARG A 241 -61.43 22.62 3.06
CA ARG A 241 -62.19 21.48 3.61
C ARG A 241 -61.53 20.94 4.88
N ARG A 242 -62.27 20.99 6.00
CA ARG A 242 -61.97 20.27 7.23
C ARG A 242 -62.01 18.76 6.94
N THR A 243 -60.86 18.12 7.05
CA THR A 243 -60.73 16.69 7.33
C THR A 243 -59.51 16.51 8.20
N SER A 244 -59.62 15.70 9.24
CA SER A 244 -58.57 15.35 10.21
C SER A 244 -57.22 15.17 9.54
N VAL A 245 -56.29 16.09 9.81
CA VAL A 245 -54.89 16.03 9.38
C VAL A 245 -54.20 14.99 10.27
N PRO A 246 -53.72 13.85 9.76
CA PRO A 246 -52.69 13.09 10.46
C PRO A 246 -51.48 14.02 10.57
N ASP A 247 -50.78 13.95 11.69
CA ASP A 247 -49.68 14.84 12.04
C ASP A 247 -48.52 14.74 11.01
N MET A 248 -48.62 15.52 9.92
CA MET A 248 -47.62 15.58 8.83
C MET A 248 -46.23 16.01 9.32
N SER A 249 -46.16 16.62 10.51
CA SER A 249 -44.91 16.99 11.16
C SER A 249 -44.24 15.81 11.86
N SER A 250 -45.02 14.83 12.35
CA SER A 250 -44.49 13.62 12.97
C SER A 250 -44.02 12.60 11.93
N GLU A 251 -44.76 12.43 10.82
CA GLU A 251 -44.38 11.49 9.75
C GLU A 251 -43.10 11.94 9.01
N SER A 252 -42.95 13.23 8.72
CA SER A 252 -41.71 13.76 8.12
C SER A 252 -40.51 13.68 9.07
N ALA A 253 -40.73 13.84 10.38
CA ALA A 253 -39.70 13.68 11.40
C ALA A 253 -39.33 12.19 11.62
N GLU A 254 -40.28 11.27 11.56
CA GLU A 254 -40.02 9.82 11.62
C GLU A 254 -39.29 9.33 10.36
N GLN A 255 -39.69 9.80 9.18
CA GLN A 255 -39.02 9.49 7.92
C GLN A 255 -37.57 10.01 7.93
N SER A 256 -37.36 11.26 8.36
CA SER A 256 -36.01 11.85 8.49
C SER A 256 -35.13 11.11 9.51
N ARG A 257 -35.72 10.62 10.62
CA ARG A 257 -35.01 9.78 11.61
C ARG A 257 -34.63 8.42 11.03
N LEU A 258 -35.53 7.79 10.28
CA LEU A 258 -35.30 6.51 9.63
C LEU A 258 -34.19 6.62 8.56
N ASP A 259 -34.21 7.69 7.75
CA ASP A 259 -33.18 7.97 6.74
C ASP A 259 -31.81 8.24 7.39
N THR A 260 -31.79 8.96 8.51
CA THR A 260 -30.56 9.19 9.29
C THR A 260 -30.02 7.88 9.86
N GLN A 261 -30.88 7.00 10.37
CA GLN A 261 -30.49 5.70 10.91
C GLN A 261 -29.98 4.76 9.79
N ASN A 262 -30.63 4.75 8.63
CA ASN A 262 -30.20 4.00 7.46
C ASN A 262 -28.83 4.48 6.98
N ALA A 263 -28.62 5.80 6.88
CA ALA A 263 -27.33 6.37 6.49
C ALA A 263 -26.18 5.96 7.45
N ILE A 264 -26.45 5.91 8.75
CA ILE A 264 -25.47 5.46 9.76
C ILE A 264 -25.11 3.98 9.55
N VAL A 265 -26.11 3.12 9.36
CA VAL A 265 -25.90 1.68 9.13
C VAL A 265 -25.09 1.45 7.86
N ILE A 266 -25.46 2.12 6.77
CA ILE A 266 -24.79 2.07 5.47
C ILE A 266 -23.33 2.48 5.60
N ARG A 267 -23.06 3.61 6.25
CA ARG A 267 -21.69 4.11 6.44
C ARG A 267 -20.84 3.14 7.25
N LYS A 268 -21.40 2.57 8.33
CA LYS A 268 -20.69 1.58 9.16
C LYS A 268 -20.40 0.29 8.41
N PHE A 269 -21.31 -0.15 7.55
CA PHE A 269 -21.10 -1.32 6.70
C PHE A 269 -20.01 -1.07 5.64
N LEU A 270 -20.01 0.09 4.97
CA LEU A 270 -18.96 0.47 4.02
C LEU A 270 -17.59 0.55 4.68
N GLN A 271 -17.49 1.15 5.88
CA GLN A 271 -16.25 1.18 6.66
C GLN A 271 -15.74 -0.22 7.00
N LEU A 272 -16.65 -1.16 7.28
CA LEU A 272 -16.31 -2.55 7.55
C LEU A 272 -15.85 -3.28 6.30
N LEU A 273 -16.51 -3.04 5.17
CA LEU A 273 -16.12 -3.58 3.86
C LEU A 273 -14.71 -3.12 3.48
N TRP A 274 -14.45 -1.82 3.58
CA TRP A 274 -13.14 -1.21 3.35
C TRP A 274 -12.06 -1.76 4.31
N ALA A 275 -12.40 -1.94 5.59
CA ALA A 275 -11.48 -2.54 6.56
C ALA A 275 -11.14 -4.00 6.23
N CYS A 276 -12.13 -4.79 5.77
CA CYS A 276 -11.91 -6.15 5.26
C CYS A 276 -11.00 -6.13 4.02
N GLU A 277 -11.27 -5.22 3.10
CA GLU A 277 -10.53 -5.03 1.85
C GLU A 277 -9.04 -4.79 2.12
N LEU A 278 -8.74 -3.77 2.94
CA LEU A 278 -7.38 -3.44 3.33
C LEU A 278 -6.70 -4.59 4.07
N LEU A 279 -7.41 -5.27 4.98
CA LEU A 279 -6.85 -6.40 5.73
C LEU A 279 -6.47 -7.55 4.79
N LEU A 280 -7.34 -7.92 3.86
CA LEU A 280 -7.07 -8.98 2.88
C LEU A 280 -5.91 -8.63 1.97
N LEU A 281 -5.80 -7.37 1.57
CA LEU A 281 -4.72 -6.88 0.76
C LEU A 281 -3.37 -6.95 1.50
N VAL A 282 -3.34 -6.60 2.80
CA VAL A 282 -2.14 -6.75 3.65
C VAL A 282 -1.73 -8.22 3.74
N GLU A 283 -2.64 -9.10 4.17
CA GLU A 283 -2.35 -10.53 4.37
C GLU A 283 -1.91 -11.21 3.05
N TYR A 284 -2.50 -10.80 1.91
CA TYR A 284 -2.09 -11.26 0.58
C TYR A 284 -0.62 -10.88 0.27
N ILE A 285 -0.24 -9.62 0.51
CA ILE A 285 1.11 -9.13 0.26
C ILE A 285 2.12 -9.80 1.19
N GLU A 286 1.80 -9.90 2.48
CA GLU A 286 2.65 -10.55 3.49
C GLU A 286 2.84 -12.04 3.21
N THR A 287 1.84 -12.69 2.59
CA THR A 287 1.98 -14.06 2.08
C THR A 287 2.84 -14.13 0.82
N LYS A 288 2.61 -13.27 -0.17
CA LYS A 288 3.24 -13.37 -1.50
C LYS A 288 4.73 -13.01 -1.51
N ILE A 289 5.12 -11.97 -0.77
CA ILE A 289 6.48 -11.43 -0.81
C ILE A 289 7.54 -12.44 -0.34
N PRO A 290 7.36 -13.20 0.76
CA PRO A 290 8.30 -14.23 1.18
C PRO A 290 8.54 -15.30 0.10
N PHE A 291 7.50 -15.78 -0.58
CA PHE A 291 7.64 -16.75 -1.67
C PHE A 291 8.41 -16.16 -2.86
N MET A 292 8.09 -14.91 -3.25
CA MET A 292 8.82 -14.22 -4.30
C MET A 292 10.31 -14.04 -3.93
N TYR A 293 10.59 -13.69 -2.68
CA TYR A 293 11.96 -13.54 -2.19
C TYR A 293 12.71 -14.87 -2.14
N ALA A 294 12.08 -15.95 -1.67
CA ALA A 294 12.69 -17.28 -1.68
C ALA A 294 13.02 -17.76 -3.10
N ALA A 295 12.11 -17.59 -4.05
CA ALA A 295 12.35 -17.90 -5.46
C ALA A 295 13.48 -17.05 -6.06
N TYR A 296 13.51 -15.75 -5.71
CA TYR A 296 14.61 -14.87 -6.08
C TYR A 296 15.96 -15.35 -5.53
N LEU A 297 16.03 -15.81 -4.28
CA LEU A 297 17.28 -16.31 -3.70
C LEU A 297 17.79 -17.58 -4.40
N VAL A 298 16.88 -18.52 -4.69
CA VAL A 298 17.23 -19.78 -5.38
C VAL A 298 17.69 -19.51 -6.80
N THR A 299 16.99 -18.65 -7.54
CA THR A 299 17.39 -18.27 -8.90
C THR A 299 18.69 -17.48 -8.91
N LEU A 300 18.87 -16.54 -7.98
CA LEU A 300 20.11 -15.77 -7.86
C LEU A 300 21.32 -16.66 -7.58
N ALA A 301 21.17 -17.72 -6.78
CA ALA A 301 22.25 -18.66 -6.48
C ALA A 301 22.78 -19.42 -7.71
N GLN A 302 21.96 -19.56 -8.76
CA GLN A 302 22.36 -20.23 -10.01
C GLN A 302 23.05 -19.27 -10.99
N LEU A 303 22.95 -17.96 -10.76
CA LEU A 303 23.49 -16.95 -11.67
C LEU A 303 24.95 -16.62 -11.34
N PRO A 304 25.80 -16.34 -12.35
CA PRO A 304 27.20 -15.96 -12.15
C PRO A 304 27.35 -14.63 -11.38
N ASN A 305 26.29 -13.83 -11.35
CA ASN A 305 26.24 -12.56 -10.63
C ASN A 305 26.06 -12.72 -9.10
N ALA A 306 25.83 -13.94 -8.59
CA ALA A 306 25.68 -14.22 -7.16
C ALA A 306 26.83 -13.65 -6.31
N LYS A 307 28.06 -13.63 -6.85
CA LYS A 307 29.25 -13.07 -6.18
C LYS A 307 29.12 -11.61 -5.75
N TYR A 308 28.21 -10.84 -6.36
CA TYR A 308 28.01 -9.42 -6.03
C TYR A 308 26.93 -9.19 -4.96
N TYR A 309 26.42 -10.25 -4.33
CA TYR A 309 25.39 -10.15 -3.30
C TYR A 309 25.95 -10.53 -1.91
N PRO A 310 25.79 -9.67 -0.87
CA PRO A 310 26.29 -9.96 0.45
C PRO A 310 25.63 -11.23 1.01
N GLY A 311 26.42 -12.11 1.61
CA GLY A 311 25.94 -13.39 2.12
C GLY A 311 25.89 -14.52 1.08
N MET A 312 25.97 -14.21 -0.23
CA MET A 312 25.99 -15.24 -1.28
C MET A 312 27.36 -15.92 -1.46
N GLU A 313 28.46 -15.24 -1.13
CA GLU A 313 29.83 -15.80 -1.14
C GLU A 313 30.04 -16.93 -0.11
N GLN A 314 29.10 -17.11 0.85
CA GLN A 314 29.20 -18.05 1.97
C GLN A 314 28.13 -19.15 1.96
N PHE A 315 27.25 -19.21 0.96
CA PHE A 315 26.24 -20.27 0.92
C PHE A 315 26.86 -21.59 0.45
N SER A 316 27.31 -22.40 1.42
CA SER A 316 27.18 -23.84 1.29
C SER A 316 25.74 -24.15 0.87
N SER A 317 25.54 -25.08 -0.08
CA SER A 317 24.21 -25.47 -0.58
C SER A 317 23.22 -25.77 0.55
N ALA A 318 23.72 -26.28 1.69
CA ALA A 318 22.93 -26.54 2.90
C ALA A 318 22.38 -25.27 3.56
N ARG A 319 23.18 -24.20 3.66
CA ARG A 319 22.75 -22.93 4.29
C ARG A 319 21.72 -22.20 3.43
N LEU A 320 21.89 -22.20 2.10
CA LEU A 320 20.89 -21.63 1.19
C LEU A 320 19.54 -22.35 1.34
N THR A 321 19.58 -23.68 1.38
CA THR A 321 18.37 -24.51 1.56
C THR A 321 17.70 -24.23 2.89
N SER A 322 18.47 -24.15 3.98
CA SER A 322 17.95 -23.83 5.31
C SER A 322 17.27 -22.45 5.38
N VAL A 323 17.90 -21.43 4.80
CA VAL A 323 17.33 -20.07 4.74
C VAL A 323 16.06 -20.04 3.88
N ALA A 324 16.12 -20.62 2.68
CA ALA A 324 14.96 -20.68 1.79
C ALA A 324 13.78 -21.42 2.45
N MET A 325 14.05 -22.56 3.10
CA MET A 325 13.03 -23.31 3.85
C MET A 325 12.45 -22.50 5.00
N SER A 326 13.27 -21.76 5.74
CA SER A 326 12.76 -20.89 6.83
C SER A 326 11.81 -19.82 6.29
N ILE A 327 12.16 -19.17 5.17
CA ILE A 327 11.33 -18.15 4.52
C ILE A 327 10.05 -18.77 3.93
N VAL A 328 10.12 -19.97 3.37
CA VAL A 328 8.95 -20.70 2.86
C VAL A 328 8.03 -21.11 4.01
N VAL A 329 8.56 -21.62 5.12
CA VAL A 329 7.77 -21.96 6.32
C VAL A 329 7.06 -20.72 6.85
N TYR A 330 7.76 -19.58 6.92
CA TYR A 330 7.15 -18.30 7.26
C TYR A 330 6.03 -17.91 6.28
N GLY A 331 6.26 -17.97 4.97
CA GLY A 331 5.22 -17.71 3.96
C GLY A 331 4.02 -18.66 4.06
N CYS A 332 4.21 -19.92 4.43
CA CYS A 332 3.13 -20.87 4.69
C CYS A 332 2.32 -20.51 5.95
N LEU A 333 2.96 -19.97 6.99
CA LEU A 333 2.27 -19.48 8.19
C LEU A 333 1.43 -18.24 7.88
N GLU A 334 1.94 -17.32 7.05
CA GLU A 334 1.15 -16.18 6.56
C GLU A 334 -0.02 -16.65 5.69
N LEU A 335 0.19 -17.64 4.81
CA LEU A 335 -0.90 -18.24 4.04
C LEU A 335 -1.98 -18.87 4.94
N PHE A 336 -1.56 -19.51 6.04
CA PHE A 336 -2.49 -20.04 7.04
C PHE A 336 -3.25 -18.92 7.76
N SER A 337 -2.58 -17.81 8.10
CA SER A 337 -3.24 -16.61 8.64
C SER A 337 -4.30 -16.06 7.68
N LEU A 338 -3.97 -15.89 6.40
CA LEU A 338 -4.90 -15.47 5.36
C LEU A 338 -6.09 -16.44 5.26
N PHE A 339 -5.86 -17.75 5.38
CA PHE A 339 -6.92 -18.75 5.42
C PHE A 339 -7.82 -18.60 6.66
N CYS A 340 -7.25 -18.34 7.86
CA CYS A 340 -8.02 -18.06 9.06
C CYS A 340 -8.89 -16.79 8.93
N VAL A 341 -8.36 -15.73 8.30
CA VAL A 341 -9.12 -14.52 7.97
C VAL A 341 -10.26 -14.85 6.99
N HIS A 342 -9.98 -15.61 5.93
CA HIS A 342 -10.99 -16.07 4.98
C HIS A 342 -12.12 -16.86 5.66
N LEU A 343 -11.78 -17.84 6.51
CA LEU A 343 -12.76 -18.62 7.26
C LEU A 343 -13.61 -17.75 8.18
N THR A 344 -12.99 -16.78 8.85
CA THR A 344 -13.72 -15.87 9.75
C THR A 344 -14.68 -14.98 8.97
N LEU A 345 -14.23 -14.44 7.83
CA LEU A 345 -15.08 -13.66 6.92
C LEU A 345 -16.25 -14.50 6.37
N LYS A 346 -15.97 -15.71 5.90
CA LYS A 346 -16.99 -16.62 5.37
C LYS A 346 -18.03 -17.02 6.43
N ARG A 347 -17.58 -17.36 7.64
CA ARG A 347 -18.48 -17.75 8.74
C ARG A 347 -19.32 -16.59 9.28
N ARG A 348 -18.77 -15.38 9.35
CA ARG A 348 -19.44 -14.23 9.96
C ARG A 348 -20.28 -13.42 8.97
N PHE A 349 -19.82 -13.26 7.73
CA PHE A 349 -20.47 -12.41 6.72
C PHE A 349 -21.14 -13.17 5.58
N LYS A 350 -20.93 -14.48 5.47
CA LYS A 350 -21.36 -15.31 4.33
C LYS A 350 -20.82 -14.80 2.98
N PHE A 351 -19.75 -14.02 3.00
CA PHE A 351 -19.06 -13.52 1.82
C PHE A 351 -17.70 -14.21 1.68
N SER A 352 -17.29 -14.50 0.45
CA SER A 352 -16.01 -15.17 0.18
C SER A 352 -14.89 -14.13 0.09
N ALA A 353 -13.93 -14.15 1.01
CA ALA A 353 -12.80 -13.21 0.96
C ALA A 353 -12.06 -13.21 -0.39
N LEU A 354 -12.04 -14.36 -1.09
CA LEU A 354 -11.48 -14.49 -2.43
C LEU A 354 -12.26 -13.69 -3.48
N HIS A 355 -13.58 -13.56 -3.34
CA HIS A 355 -14.37 -12.72 -4.24
C HIS A 355 -14.09 -11.24 -4.01
N GLN A 356 -13.87 -10.80 -2.76
CA GLN A 356 -13.46 -9.41 -2.49
C GLN A 356 -12.09 -9.17 -3.09
N LEU A 357 -11.14 -10.05 -2.82
CA LEU A 357 -9.80 -9.92 -3.36
C LEU A 357 -9.80 -9.91 -4.90
N ALA A 358 -10.61 -10.77 -5.53
CA ALA A 358 -10.79 -10.77 -6.97
C ALA A 358 -11.40 -9.47 -7.49
N CYS A 359 -12.40 -8.91 -6.79
CA CYS A 359 -13.01 -7.62 -7.14
C CYS A 359 -12.02 -6.45 -7.00
N ILE A 360 -11.17 -6.43 -5.97
CA ILE A 360 -10.10 -5.44 -5.80
C ILE A 360 -9.12 -5.55 -6.97
N PHE A 361 -8.67 -6.76 -7.29
CA PHE A 361 -7.81 -6.98 -8.44
C PHE A 361 -8.52 -6.52 -9.72
N GLU A 362 -9.75 -6.92 -9.97
CA GLU A 362 -10.48 -6.52 -11.16
C GLU A 362 -10.62 -5.00 -11.30
N GLY A 363 -10.86 -4.28 -10.20
CA GLY A 363 -10.98 -2.82 -10.20
C GLY A 363 -9.64 -2.10 -10.40
N GLU A 364 -8.61 -2.50 -9.67
CA GLU A 364 -7.35 -1.72 -9.54
C GLU A 364 -6.08 -2.53 -9.87
N TRP A 365 -6.19 -3.60 -10.67
CA TRP A 365 -5.05 -4.53 -10.89
C TRP A 365 -3.81 -3.81 -11.41
N LEU A 366 -3.98 -2.82 -12.29
CA LEU A 366 -2.88 -2.17 -12.99
C LEU A 366 -2.03 -1.35 -12.02
N ILE A 367 -2.66 -0.59 -11.14
CA ILE A 367 -1.99 0.19 -10.10
C ILE A 367 -1.34 -0.75 -9.09
N LEU A 368 -2.07 -1.76 -8.63
CA LEU A 368 -1.60 -2.68 -7.61
C LEU A 368 -0.43 -3.55 -8.09
N GLN A 369 -0.54 -4.15 -9.27
CA GLN A 369 0.53 -4.95 -9.87
C GLN A 369 1.72 -4.08 -10.30
N GLY A 370 1.45 -2.88 -10.84
CA GLY A 370 2.49 -1.90 -11.16
C GLY A 370 3.31 -1.52 -9.93
N THR A 371 2.63 -1.24 -8.82
CA THR A 371 3.23 -0.94 -7.52
C THR A 371 4.07 -2.11 -7.00
N VAL A 372 3.52 -3.34 -6.99
CA VAL A 372 4.25 -4.54 -6.56
C VAL A 372 5.49 -4.78 -7.40
N MET A 373 5.36 -4.76 -8.74
CA MET A 373 6.48 -4.99 -9.65
C MET A 373 7.54 -3.88 -9.51
N GLY A 374 7.10 -2.62 -9.43
CA GLY A 374 7.98 -1.46 -9.24
C GLY A 374 8.81 -1.59 -7.96
N TRP A 375 8.15 -1.88 -6.84
CA TRP A 375 8.84 -2.05 -5.56
C TRP A 375 9.75 -3.26 -5.52
N VAL A 376 9.31 -4.41 -6.02
CA VAL A 376 10.16 -5.61 -6.06
C VAL A 376 11.44 -5.34 -6.85
N VAL A 377 11.36 -4.70 -8.03
CA VAL A 377 12.55 -4.35 -8.82
C VAL A 377 13.52 -3.44 -8.05
N ILE A 378 13.02 -2.45 -7.32
CA ILE A 378 13.86 -1.57 -6.49
C ILE A 378 14.48 -2.33 -5.33
N LEU A 379 13.66 -3.11 -4.62
CA LEU A 379 14.05 -3.81 -3.41
C LEU A 379 15.11 -4.88 -3.67
N LEU A 380 15.01 -5.58 -4.79
CA LEU A 380 16.03 -6.53 -5.24
C LEU A 380 17.33 -5.85 -5.71
N GLN A 381 17.33 -4.55 -6.01
CA GLN A 381 18.57 -3.81 -6.26
C GLN A 381 19.29 -3.44 -4.96
N PHE A 382 18.55 -3.18 -3.86
CA PHE A 382 19.15 -2.91 -2.55
C PHE A 382 19.90 -4.11 -1.95
N THR A 383 19.65 -5.33 -2.42
CA THR A 383 20.39 -6.51 -1.96
C THR A 383 21.77 -6.61 -2.62
N VAL A 384 22.09 -5.84 -3.66
CA VAL A 384 23.39 -5.85 -4.34
C VAL A 384 24.45 -5.10 -3.51
N VAL A 385 25.65 -5.66 -3.40
CA VAL A 385 26.81 -5.06 -2.70
C VAL A 385 27.07 -3.62 -3.15
N HIS A 386 27.04 -3.37 -4.46
CA HIS A 386 27.36 -2.06 -5.03
C HIS A 386 26.36 -0.94 -4.69
N TYR A 387 25.13 -1.29 -4.31
CA TYR A 387 24.10 -0.34 -3.89
C TYR A 387 23.99 -0.22 -2.36
N GLY A 388 24.41 -1.25 -1.60
CA GLY A 388 24.22 -1.34 -0.15
C GLY A 388 25.48 -1.22 0.74
N LYS A 389 26.69 -1.59 0.27
CA LYS A 389 27.91 -1.59 1.13
C LYS A 389 28.35 -0.20 1.60
N SER A 390 28.01 0.85 0.85
CA SER A 390 28.51 2.19 1.17
C SER A 390 27.89 2.81 2.42
N ILE A 391 26.72 2.35 2.88
CA ILE A 391 26.13 2.85 4.14
C ILE A 391 26.95 2.35 5.35
N CYS A 392 27.24 1.05 5.42
CA CYS A 392 28.04 0.48 6.51
C CYS A 392 29.49 1.02 6.50
N PHE A 393 30.10 1.16 5.33
CA PHE A 393 31.49 1.63 5.24
C PHE A 393 31.66 3.09 5.67
N PHE A 394 30.63 3.94 5.50
CA PHE A 394 30.66 5.34 5.92
C PHE A 394 30.34 5.51 7.41
N ILE A 395 29.39 4.73 7.96
CA ILE A 395 29.07 4.75 9.40
C ILE A 395 30.24 4.23 10.24
N VAL A 396 30.92 3.16 9.81
CA VAL A 396 32.11 2.61 10.49
C VAL A 396 33.34 3.51 10.40
N LYS A 397 33.37 4.48 9.49
CA LYS A 397 34.47 5.45 9.35
C LYS A 397 34.23 6.76 10.13
N LEU A 398 32.99 6.96 10.60
CA LEU A 398 32.57 8.12 11.40
C LEU A 398 32.44 7.81 12.91
N ALA A 399 32.43 6.53 13.28
CA ALA A 399 32.64 6.04 14.64
C ALA A 399 34.09 5.62 14.82
#